data_AF-A0A091V343-F1
#
_entry.id   AF-A0A091V343-F1
#
_cell.length_a   1.000
_cell.length_b   1.000
_cell.length_c   1.000
_cell.angle_alpha   90.00
_cell.angle_beta   90.00
_cell.angle_gamma   90.00
#
_symmetry.space_group_name_H-M   'P 1'
#
loop_
_entity.id
_entity.type
_entity.pdbx_description
1 polymer ?
#
loop_
_entity_poly.entity_id
_entity_poly.type
_entity_poly.pdbx_seq_one_letter_code
_entity_poly.pdbx_strand_id
1 'polypeptide(L)'
;IGPRTTRAQGISAEPQTYRSFHDLRQAFRKFTKAERSKELIKEAILDNDFMKNLELSQIQEIVDCMYPVEYGKDSCIIKEGDVGSLVYVME
;
A
#
# COMPACT_ATOMS: atom_id res chain seq x y z
N ILE A 1 34.77 5.28 -8.66
CA ILE A 1 33.46 5.97 -8.62
C ILE A 1 33.73 7.39 -8.15
N GLY A 2 33.67 8.37 -9.05
CA GLY A 2 33.94 9.78 -8.71
C GLY A 2 32.81 10.40 -7.87
N PRO A 3 33.04 11.56 -7.23
CA PRO A 3 32.04 12.21 -6.40
C PRO A 3 30.79 12.59 -7.22
N ARG A 4 29.59 12.28 -6.69
CA ARG A 4 28.30 12.68 -7.31
C ARG A 4 28.21 14.21 -7.34
N THR A 5 28.05 14.77 -8.53
CA THR A 5 27.89 16.23 -8.76
C THR A 5 26.43 16.71 -8.71
N THR A 6 25.46 15.79 -8.70
CA THR A 6 24.03 16.08 -8.62
C THR A 6 23.50 15.88 -7.19
N ARG A 7 22.87 16.92 -6.63
CA ARG A 7 22.20 16.86 -5.33
C ARG A 7 20.95 15.99 -5.44
N ALA A 8 20.73 15.10 -4.47
CA ALA A 8 19.46 14.38 -4.37
C ALA A 8 18.35 15.34 -3.95
N GLN A 9 17.17 15.21 -4.56
CA GLN A 9 15.97 15.91 -4.11
C GLN A 9 15.40 15.17 -2.89
N GLY A 10 15.08 15.92 -1.84
CA GLY A 10 14.38 15.38 -0.68
C GLY A 10 12.90 15.15 -1.01
N ILE A 11 12.32 14.13 -0.41
CA ILE A 11 10.89 13.82 -0.49
C ILE A 11 10.26 13.96 0.90
N SER A 12 9.00 14.37 0.96
CA SER A 12 8.23 14.51 2.20
C SER A 12 6.81 14.04 1.98
N ALA A 13 6.23 13.39 2.98
CA ALA A 13 4.83 12.97 2.99
C ALA A 13 3.94 14.04 3.62
N GLU A 14 2.63 13.92 3.42
CA GLU A 14 1.66 14.82 4.02
C GLU A 14 1.69 14.76 5.57
N PRO A 15 1.51 15.90 6.26
CA PRO A 15 1.51 15.93 7.72
C PRO A 15 0.26 15.23 8.29
N GLN A 16 0.47 14.32 9.24
CA GLN A 16 -0.62 13.72 10.02
C GLN A 16 -1.15 14.76 11.02
N THR A 17 -2.34 15.31 10.80
CA THR A 17 -2.96 16.31 11.69
C THR A 17 -3.78 15.66 12.80
N TYR A 18 -4.08 16.37 13.90
CA TYR A 18 -4.90 15.82 15.00
C TYR A 18 -6.25 15.23 14.55
N ARG A 19 -6.86 15.78 13.48
CA ARG A 19 -8.06 15.21 12.84
C ARG A 19 -7.80 13.82 12.24
N SER A 20 -6.64 13.60 11.60
CA SER A 20 -6.28 12.29 11.07
C SER A 20 -6.15 11.24 12.17
N PHE A 21 -5.75 11.60 13.40
CA PHE A 21 -5.74 10.66 14.52
C PHE A 21 -7.13 10.27 15.03
N HIS A 22 -8.11 11.17 14.92
CA HIS A 22 -9.51 10.84 15.24
C HIS A 22 -10.12 9.96 14.13
N ASP A 23 -9.79 10.23 12.87
CA ASP A 23 -10.19 9.39 11.73
C ASP A 23 -9.50 8.02 11.77
N LEU A 24 -8.26 7.93 12.25
CA LEU A 24 -7.55 6.66 12.52
C LEU A 24 -8.15 5.86 13.69
N ARG A 25 -8.91 6.50 14.58
CA ARG A 25 -9.71 5.78 15.60
C ARG A 25 -11.02 5.25 15.02
N GLN A 26 -11.42 5.73 13.85
CA GLN A 26 -12.54 5.17 13.13
C GLN A 26 -12.08 3.86 12.50
N ALA A 27 -12.88 2.80 12.68
CA ALA A 27 -12.57 1.51 12.09
C ALA A 27 -12.44 1.66 10.58
N PHE A 28 -11.32 1.21 10.01
CA PHE A 28 -11.15 1.18 8.57
C PHE A 28 -12.26 0.35 7.92
N ARG A 29 -12.63 0.75 6.70
CA ARG A 29 -13.62 0.01 5.91
C ARG A 29 -13.05 -1.36 5.56
N LYS A 30 -13.73 -2.41 6.03
CA LYS A 30 -13.37 -3.81 5.73
C LYS A 30 -14.15 -4.34 4.53
N PHE A 31 -13.51 -5.19 3.76
CA PHE A 31 -14.09 -5.88 2.61
C PHE A 31 -13.96 -7.39 2.80
N THR A 32 -15.09 -8.09 2.68
CA THR A 32 -15.12 -9.57 2.70
C THR A 32 -14.42 -10.13 1.48
N LYS A 33 -13.56 -11.13 1.68
CA LYS A 33 -12.77 -11.80 0.64
C LYS A 33 -12.76 -13.31 0.89
N ALA A 34 -12.48 -14.10 -0.15
CA ALA A 34 -12.23 -15.52 0.01
C ALA A 34 -10.92 -15.74 0.80
N GLU A 35 -10.83 -16.86 1.52
CA GLU A 35 -9.62 -17.19 2.30
C GLU A 35 -8.37 -17.24 1.43
N ARG A 36 -8.48 -17.79 0.22
CA ARG A 36 -7.39 -17.80 -0.77
C ARG A 36 -6.88 -16.40 -1.10
N SER A 37 -7.77 -15.43 -1.31
CA SER A 37 -7.40 -14.05 -1.61
C SER A 37 -6.69 -13.40 -0.42
N LYS A 38 -7.16 -13.68 0.81
CA LYS A 38 -6.54 -13.17 2.04
C LYS A 38 -5.13 -13.71 2.22
N GLU A 39 -4.93 -15.01 1.99
CA GLU A 39 -3.62 -15.66 2.05
C GLU A 39 -2.66 -15.05 1.03
N LEU A 40 -3.10 -14.88 -0.22
CA LEU A 40 -2.29 -14.28 -1.29
C LEU A 40 -1.83 -12.86 -0.93
N ILE A 41 -2.75 -12.02 -0.45
CA ILE A 41 -2.42 -10.64 -0.03
C ILE A 41 -1.44 -10.66 1.14
N LYS A 42 -1.65 -11.54 2.12
CA LYS A 42 -0.76 -11.66 3.28
C LYS A 42 0.65 -12.06 2.88
N GLU A 43 0.79 -13.05 1.99
CA GLU A 43 2.09 -13.48 1.47
C GLU A 43 2.78 -12.34 0.72
N ALA A 44 2.06 -11.62 -0.14
CA ALA A 44 2.60 -10.47 -0.86
C ALA A 44 3.11 -9.34 0.07
N ILE A 45 2.46 -9.14 1.22
CA ILE A 45 2.91 -8.18 2.24
C ILE A 45 4.19 -8.65 2.94
N LEU A 46 4.25 -9.94 3.29
CA LEU A 46 5.40 -10.53 3.99
C LEU A 46 6.64 -10.65 3.10
N ASP A 47 6.45 -10.84 1.80
CA ASP A 47 7.54 -10.89 0.83
C ASP A 47 8.07 -9.50 0.46
N ASN A 48 7.30 -8.43 0.75
CA ASN A 48 7.70 -7.07 0.44
C ASN A 48 8.72 -6.52 1.45
N ASP A 49 9.87 -6.07 0.98
CA ASP A 49 10.97 -5.56 1.83
C ASP A 49 10.58 -4.36 2.71
N PHE A 50 9.64 -3.52 2.28
CA PHE A 50 9.19 -2.36 3.04
C PHE A 50 8.13 -2.73 4.10
N MET A 51 7.36 -3.79 3.87
CA MET A 51 6.19 -4.14 4.69
C MET A 51 6.36 -5.39 5.56
N LYS A 52 7.39 -6.21 5.33
CA LYS A 52 7.62 -7.48 6.04
C LYS A 52 7.80 -7.39 7.55
N ASN A 53 8.11 -6.20 8.07
CA ASN A 53 8.35 -5.97 9.50
C ASN A 53 7.10 -5.46 10.24
N LEU A 54 5.93 -5.43 9.60
CA LEU A 54 4.67 -5.09 10.24
C LEU A 54 4.21 -6.19 11.19
N GLU A 55 3.52 -5.81 12.26
CA GLU A 55 2.90 -6.79 13.16
C GLU A 55 1.77 -7.55 12.45
N LEU A 56 1.54 -8.81 12.83
CA LEU A 56 0.48 -9.63 12.23
C LEU A 56 -0.92 -8.99 12.31
N SER A 57 -1.18 -8.23 13.37
CA SER A 57 -2.41 -7.44 13.55
C SER A 57 -2.57 -6.36 12.49
N GLN A 58 -1.50 -5.64 12.18
CA GLN A 58 -1.46 -4.60 11.15
C GLN A 58 -1.59 -5.20 9.75
N ILE A 59 -0.92 -6.33 9.50
CA ILE A 59 -1.05 -7.07 8.25
C ILE A 59 -2.50 -7.51 8.04
N GLN A 60 -3.14 -8.06 9.08
CA GLN A 60 -4.54 -8.46 9.01
C GLN A 60 -5.46 -7.27 8.73
N GLU A 61 -5.19 -6.11 9.32
CA GLU A 61 -5.95 -4.88 9.04
C GLU A 61 -5.79 -4.45 7.59
N ILE A 62 -4.57 -4.46 7.04
CA ILE A 62 -4.33 -4.16 5.62
C ILE A 62 -5.09 -5.15 4.73
N VAL A 63 -4.97 -6.46 4.99
CA VAL A 63 -5.69 -7.52 4.26
C VAL A 63 -7.20 -7.28 4.30
N ASP A 64 -7.76 -6.89 5.45
CA ASP A 64 -9.19 -6.60 5.59
C ASP A 64 -9.59 -5.35 4.77
N CYS A 65 -8.73 -4.34 4.69
CA CYS A 65 -9.03 -3.04 4.08
C CYS A 65 -8.80 -2.97 2.58
N MET A 66 -7.94 -3.83 2.02
CA MET A 66 -7.79 -3.93 0.57
C MET A 66 -9.12 -4.30 -0.09
N TYR A 67 -9.33 -3.87 -1.33
CA TYR A 67 -10.56 -4.12 -2.06
C TYR A 67 -10.25 -4.54 -3.49
N PRO A 68 -11.09 -5.40 -4.10
CA PRO A 68 -10.88 -5.84 -5.46
C PRO A 68 -11.07 -4.67 -6.44
N VAL A 69 -10.23 -4.63 -7.47
CA VAL A 69 -10.35 -3.70 -8.60
C VAL A 69 -10.14 -4.50 -9.88
N GLU A 70 -11.09 -4.42 -10.79
CA GLU A 70 -11.02 -5.09 -12.09
C GLU A 70 -10.58 -4.10 -13.17
N TYR A 71 -9.64 -4.52 -14.00
CA TYR A 71 -9.18 -3.77 -15.15
C TYR A 71 -9.39 -4.60 -16.41
N GLY A 72 -9.84 -3.95 -17.48
CA GLY A 72 -10.02 -4.60 -18.77
C GLY A 72 -8.68 -4.95 -19.43
N LYS A 73 -8.73 -5.81 -20.45
CA LYS A 73 -7.56 -6.10 -21.29
C LYS A 73 -6.95 -4.80 -21.82
N ASP A 74 -5.62 -4.73 -21.85
CA ASP A 74 -4.85 -3.59 -22.34
C ASP A 74 -5.01 -2.29 -21.50
N SER A 75 -5.53 -2.39 -20.27
CA SER A 75 -5.63 -1.25 -19.35
C SER A 75 -4.28 -0.89 -18.74
N CYS A 76 -4.00 0.40 -18.64
CA CYS A 76 -2.87 0.93 -17.88
C CYS A 76 -3.30 1.19 -16.42
N ILE A 77 -2.77 0.41 -15.47
CA ILE A 77 -3.09 0.53 -14.03
C ILE A 77 -2.30 1.69 -13.41
N ILE A 78 -0.99 1.74 -13.69
CA ILE A 78 -0.07 2.77 -13.21
C ILE A 78 0.69 3.29 -14.43
N LYS A 79 0.77 4.62 -14.57
CA LYS A 79 1.49 5.30 -15.64
C LYS A 79 2.74 5.97 -15.09
N GLU A 80 3.85 5.83 -15.79
CA GLU A 80 5.11 6.48 -15.41
C GLU A 80 4.96 8.00 -15.42
N GLY A 81 5.46 8.64 -14.36
CA GLY A 81 5.37 10.08 -14.15
C GLY A 81 4.17 10.53 -13.32
N ASP A 82 3.19 9.64 -13.07
CA ASP A 82 2.04 9.95 -12.22
C ASP A 82 2.40 9.81 -10.73
N VAL A 83 1.69 10.57 -9.90
CA VAL A 83 1.84 10.50 -8.44
C VAL A 83 1.24 9.19 -7.92
N GLY A 84 2.04 8.41 -7.20
CA GLY A 84 1.60 7.17 -6.57
C GLY A 84 0.96 7.40 -5.19
N SER A 85 -0.25 6.90 -5.00
CA SER A 85 -0.98 6.94 -3.71
C SER A 85 -1.63 5.60 -3.32
N LEU A 86 -1.54 4.59 -4.19
CA LEU A 86 -2.17 3.28 -4.02
C LEU A 86 -1.16 2.15 -4.14
N VAL A 87 -1.46 1.03 -3.49
CA VAL A 87 -0.70 -0.23 -3.57
C VAL A 87 -1.62 -1.30 -4.13
N TYR A 88 -1.10 -2.12 -5.05
CA TYR A 88 -1.85 -3.19 -5.69
C TYR A 88 -1.19 -4.54 -5.42
N VAL A 89 -2.01 -5.57 -5.30
CA VAL A 89 -1.60 -6.98 -5.28
C VAL A 89 -2.34 -7.67 -6.42
N MET A 90 -1.62 -8.46 -7.21
CA MET A 90 -2.19 -9.19 -8.34
C MET A 90 -2.79 -10.51 -7.84
N GLU A 91 -4.06 -10.75 -8.13
CA GLU A 91 -4.80 -12.00 -7.84
C GLU A 91 -5.19 -12.73 -9.13
#